data_AF-A0A662WHP4-F1
#
_entry.id   AF-A0A662WHP4-F1
#
_cell.length_a   1.000
_cell.length_b   1.000
_cell.length_c   1.000
_cell.angle_alpha   90.00
_cell.angle_beta   90.00
_cell.angle_gamma   90.00
#
_symmetry.space_group_name_H-M   'P 1'
#
loop_
_entity.id
_entity.type
_entity.pdbx_description
1 polymer ?
#
loop_
_entity_poly.entity_id
_entity_poly.type
_entity_poly.pdbx_seq_one_letter_code
_entity_poly.pdbx_strand_id
1 'polypeptide(L)'
;MKPRVRALLSWPTDRQRRSRAATRIAVGAAKDLDDISANDLPLSPSTDTATATSIYGRLLETPEATALCKRLGLTRGDVRDLRRKFDDEDGTHSDSVTLRGLFHLLNNNFQLEKSHVLTQALLDLAAVPPLASRVSFDQYLLIACTFAAFTEPQLWRFFYDVYSTGDGEMELQSARAGRFEATLKAVGGSYAHNIQVATRRLAASQLEGKATSLRFVDFEELVRRHPVAFYPLVQLQRNVRGCTLGESFWEGKVQEQELLPPLLAYLRLHRGKLPRMRLKDWAMGRVFSGNTSVVRARLLALRLFNEDEDVAG
;
A
#
# COMPACT_ATOMS: atom_id res chain seq x y z
N MET A 1 -5.75 -44.50 16.32
CA MET A 1 -6.66 -43.37 16.61
C MET A 1 -6.12 -42.12 15.93
N LYS A 2 -6.87 -41.52 14.99
CA LYS A 2 -6.52 -40.28 14.28
C LYS A 2 -7.55 -39.21 14.67
N PRO A 3 -7.16 -37.97 15.00
CA PRO A 3 -8.12 -36.88 15.01
C PRO A 3 -8.23 -36.26 13.61
N ARG A 4 -9.45 -36.28 13.07
CA ARG A 4 -9.90 -35.42 11.97
C ARG A 4 -10.12 -34.03 12.55
N VAL A 5 -9.47 -33.01 11.99
CA VAL A 5 -9.91 -31.62 12.13
C VAL A 5 -10.29 -31.12 10.75
N ARG A 6 -11.60 -31.04 10.52
CA ARG A 6 -12.23 -30.24 9.47
C ARG A 6 -12.12 -28.78 9.90
N ALA A 7 -11.40 -27.95 9.14
CA ALA A 7 -11.57 -26.51 9.18
C ALA A 7 -12.20 -26.07 7.85
N LEU A 8 -13.49 -25.75 7.91
CA LEU A 8 -14.24 -25.04 6.90
C LEU A 8 -13.76 -23.58 6.90
N LEU A 9 -13.07 -23.15 5.83
CA LEU A 9 -12.87 -21.73 5.53
C LEU A 9 -13.59 -21.44 4.22
N SER A 10 -14.88 -21.15 4.34
CA SER A 10 -15.68 -20.55 3.28
C SER A 10 -15.29 -19.08 3.14
N TRP A 11 -14.72 -18.71 2.01
CA TRP A 11 -14.55 -17.31 1.61
C TRP A 11 -15.87 -16.75 1.05
N PRO A 12 -16.23 -15.48 1.32
CA PRO A 12 -17.39 -14.86 0.68
C PRO A 12 -17.02 -14.48 -0.77
N THR A 13 -17.46 -15.28 -1.73
CA THR A 13 -17.53 -14.90 -3.15
C THR A 13 -18.81 -14.10 -3.38
N ASP A 14 -18.82 -12.81 -3.07
CA ASP A 14 -20.03 -11.99 -3.30
C ASP A 14 -19.74 -10.56 -3.79
N ARG A 15 -18.91 -10.46 -4.84
CA ARG A 15 -18.69 -9.21 -5.59
C ARG A 15 -18.93 -9.30 -7.10
N GLN A 16 -19.51 -10.39 -7.59
CA GLN A 16 -19.67 -10.62 -9.03
C GLN A 16 -21.14 -10.76 -9.51
N ARG A 17 -22.08 -10.21 -8.74
CA ARG A 17 -23.52 -10.19 -9.09
C ARG A 17 -24.18 -8.81 -9.00
N ARG A 18 -23.44 -7.74 -9.32
CA ARG A 18 -23.98 -6.38 -9.51
C ARG A 18 -23.45 -5.73 -10.79
N SER A 19 -23.57 -6.46 -11.88
CA SER A 19 -23.52 -5.91 -13.24
C SER A 19 -24.69 -6.56 -13.96
N ARG A 20 -25.60 -5.74 -14.52
CA ARG A 20 -26.89 -6.08 -15.15
C ARG A 20 -28.12 -6.12 -14.23
N ALA A 21 -28.54 -4.96 -13.76
CA ALA A 21 -29.95 -4.60 -13.57
C ALA A 21 -30.03 -3.12 -13.16
N ALA A 22 -30.40 -2.25 -14.11
CA ALA A 22 -31.17 -1.01 -13.91
C ALA A 22 -30.96 -0.07 -15.12
N THR A 23 -31.53 -0.47 -16.26
CA THR A 23 -31.93 0.49 -17.29
C THR A 23 -33.44 0.72 -17.10
N ARG A 24 -33.82 2.00 -16.97
CA ARG A 24 -35.12 2.63 -17.25
C ARG A 24 -36.25 2.69 -16.19
N ILE A 25 -36.76 3.94 -16.06
CA ILE A 25 -38.10 4.42 -15.63
C ILE A 25 -38.24 4.57 -14.09
N ALA A 26 -38.70 5.67 -13.46
CA ALA A 26 -39.35 6.95 -13.84
C ALA A 26 -38.97 7.98 -12.75
N VAL A 27 -38.68 9.25 -13.08
CA VAL A 27 -39.62 10.40 -13.03
C VAL A 27 -40.39 10.53 -11.71
N GLY A 28 -40.11 11.62 -10.99
CA GLY A 28 -41.04 12.22 -10.03
C GLY A 28 -40.63 12.12 -8.56
N ALA A 29 -39.97 13.17 -8.06
CA ALA A 29 -40.22 13.81 -6.75
C ALA A 29 -38.99 14.65 -6.37
N ALA A 30 -38.82 15.78 -7.05
CA ALA A 30 -38.16 16.93 -6.45
C ALA A 30 -39.11 17.47 -5.37
N LYS A 31 -38.63 17.56 -4.14
CA LYS A 31 -39.17 18.48 -3.14
C LYS A 31 -38.05 18.88 -2.18
N ASP A 32 -37.53 20.06 -2.47
CA ASP A 32 -37.20 21.14 -1.53
C ASP A 32 -36.65 20.71 -0.17
N LEU A 33 -35.31 20.70 -0.08
CA LEU A 33 -34.58 21.09 1.12
C LEU A 33 -33.34 21.84 0.63
N ASP A 34 -33.52 23.16 0.49
CA ASP A 34 -32.47 24.13 0.21
C ASP A 34 -31.47 24.22 1.38
N ASP A 35 -30.23 24.56 0.99
CA ASP A 35 -29.15 25.13 1.79
C ASP A 35 -28.67 24.38 3.05
N ILE A 36 -27.73 23.45 2.83
CA ILE A 36 -26.65 23.22 3.80
C ILE A 36 -25.33 23.45 3.07
N SER A 37 -24.83 24.67 3.22
CA SER A 37 -23.54 25.15 2.71
C SER A 37 -22.38 24.35 3.30
N ALA A 38 -21.39 24.02 2.46
CA ALA A 38 -20.23 23.20 2.81
C ALA A 38 -19.09 23.99 3.50
N ASN A 39 -19.39 25.08 4.20
CA ASN A 39 -18.39 25.98 4.78
C ASN A 39 -18.11 25.79 6.29
N ASP A 40 -18.74 24.85 6.97
CA ASP A 40 -18.53 24.63 8.41
C ASP A 40 -17.42 23.62 8.72
N LEU A 41 -16.22 23.84 8.19
CA LEU A 41 -14.99 23.24 8.72
C LEU A 41 -14.16 24.35 9.37
N PRO A 42 -13.88 24.31 10.69
CA PRO A 42 -13.17 25.37 11.37
C PRO A 42 -11.70 25.38 10.95
N LEU A 43 -11.32 26.35 10.11
CA LEU A 43 -9.94 26.72 9.85
C LEU A 43 -9.69 28.07 10.54
N SER A 44 -8.96 28.04 11.65
CA SER A 44 -8.40 29.24 12.27
C SER A 44 -6.98 29.47 11.71
N PRO A 45 -6.65 30.67 11.19
CA PRO A 45 -5.28 31.01 10.84
C PRO A 45 -4.62 31.73 12.01
N SER A 46 -3.51 31.20 12.51
CA SER A 46 -2.57 31.97 13.33
C SER A 46 -1.29 32.16 12.52
N THR A 47 -1.08 33.38 12.09
CA THR A 47 0.16 33.92 11.53
C THR A 47 1.24 33.89 12.62
N ASP A 48 2.41 33.33 12.32
CA ASP A 48 3.69 33.84 12.82
C ASP A 48 4.87 33.21 12.05
N THR A 49 5.75 34.09 11.57
CA THR A 49 6.92 33.80 10.76
C THR A 49 8.03 33.13 11.56
N ALA A 50 8.23 31.84 11.32
CA ALA A 50 9.48 31.11 11.55
C ALA A 50 9.54 30.01 10.48
N THR A 51 10.69 29.89 9.78
CA THR A 51 11.04 28.83 8.80
C THR A 51 10.02 27.71 8.71
N ALA A 52 9.24 27.66 7.62
CA ALA A 52 8.12 26.75 7.38
C ALA A 52 8.37 25.38 8.01
N THR A 53 7.96 25.24 9.26
CA THR A 53 8.26 24.05 10.04
C THR A 53 7.31 23.04 9.44
N SER A 54 7.88 22.09 8.67
CA SER A 54 7.16 20.94 8.12
C SER A 54 6.12 20.47 9.14
N ILE A 55 4.94 20.03 8.71
CA ILE A 55 3.88 19.52 9.61
C ILE A 55 4.39 18.41 10.57
N TYR A 56 5.55 17.84 10.27
CA TYR A 56 6.27 16.83 11.05
C TYR A 56 7.32 17.41 12.01
N GLY A 57 7.60 18.71 11.99
CA GLY A 57 8.64 19.36 12.78
C GLY A 57 10.04 18.89 12.37
N ARG A 58 10.89 18.61 13.37
CA ARG A 58 12.23 18.04 13.19
C ARG A 58 12.23 16.50 13.15
N LEU A 59 11.08 15.86 12.94
CA LEU A 59 10.99 14.39 12.90
C LEU A 59 11.54 13.79 11.61
N LEU A 60 11.56 14.57 10.53
CA LEU A 60 12.00 14.15 9.20
C LEU A 60 13.11 15.10 8.74
N GLU A 61 14.15 14.54 8.12
CA GLU A 61 15.31 15.30 7.66
C GLU A 61 15.25 15.56 6.16
N THR A 62 14.71 14.60 5.40
CA THR A 62 14.70 14.57 3.95
C THR A 62 13.37 15.08 3.38
N PRO A 63 13.42 15.80 2.24
CA PRO A 63 12.21 16.22 1.55
C PRO A 63 11.43 15.01 1.00
N GLU A 64 12.11 13.92 0.62
CA GLU A 64 11.49 12.71 0.09
C GLU A 64 10.61 12.02 1.14
N ALA A 65 11.10 11.86 2.37
CA ALA A 65 10.31 11.29 3.46
C ALA A 65 9.13 12.20 3.82
N THR A 66 9.35 13.52 3.83
CA THR A 66 8.27 14.50 4.05
C THR A 66 7.19 14.40 2.97
N ALA A 67 7.57 14.33 1.69
CA ALA A 67 6.66 14.19 0.56
C ALA A 67 5.88 12.87 0.62
N LEU A 68 6.53 11.76 0.96
CA LEU A 68 5.86 10.47 1.14
C LEU A 68 4.81 10.55 2.26
N CYS A 69 5.18 11.08 3.42
CA CYS A 69 4.26 11.18 4.56
C CYS A 69 3.06 12.08 4.23
N LYS A 70 3.29 13.21 3.55
CA LYS A 70 2.23 14.10 3.07
C LYS A 70 1.29 13.38 2.09
N ARG A 71 1.85 12.70 1.08
CA ARG A 71 1.09 11.96 0.05
C ARG A 71 0.21 10.87 0.65
N LEU A 72 0.73 10.16 1.66
CA LEU A 72 -0.02 9.14 2.39
C LEU A 72 -1.01 9.73 3.43
N GLY A 73 -0.97 11.05 3.64
CA GLY A 73 -1.75 11.72 4.66
C GLY A 73 -1.42 11.24 6.08
N LEU A 74 -0.15 10.89 6.35
CA LEU A 74 0.31 10.55 7.69
C LEU A 74 0.29 11.80 8.57
N THR A 75 -0.18 11.66 9.79
CA THR A 75 -0.17 12.72 10.80
C THR A 75 1.18 12.76 11.52
N ARG A 76 1.45 13.85 12.24
CA ARG A 76 2.63 13.93 13.11
C ARG A 76 2.62 12.84 14.21
N GLY A 77 1.43 12.43 14.66
CA GLY A 77 1.27 11.33 15.61
C GLY A 77 1.75 10.01 15.03
N ASP A 78 1.32 9.69 13.80
CA ASP A 78 1.70 8.47 13.09
C ASP A 78 3.23 8.39 12.91
N VAL A 79 3.85 9.49 12.47
CA VAL A 79 5.32 9.56 12.28
C VAL A 79 6.04 9.42 13.62
N ARG A 80 5.53 10.02 14.70
CA ARG A 80 6.11 9.89 16.04
C ARG A 80 6.01 8.46 16.56
N ASP A 81 4.94 7.73 16.28
CA ASP A 81 4.78 6.35 16.72
C ASP A 81 5.72 5.41 15.95
N LEU A 82 5.94 5.67 14.65
CA LEU A 82 7.00 4.99 13.88
C LEU A 82 8.40 5.34 14.40
N ARG A 83 8.63 6.60 14.76
CA ARG A 83 9.90 7.08 15.33
C ARG A 83 10.23 6.37 16.64
N ARG A 84 9.25 6.22 17.54
CA ARG A 84 9.43 5.48 18.80
C ARG A 84 9.87 4.04 18.55
N LYS A 85 9.19 3.34 17.63
CA LYS A 85 9.58 1.95 17.28
C LYS A 85 11.00 1.88 16.71
N PHE A 86 11.38 2.85 15.89
CA PHE A 86 12.73 2.93 15.35
C PHE A 86 13.78 3.20 16.43
N ASP A 87 13.52 4.17 17.31
CA ASP A 87 14.41 4.51 18.42
C ASP A 87 14.55 3.35 19.44
N ASP A 88 13.49 2.55 19.62
CA ASP A 88 13.53 1.34 20.45
C ASP A 88 14.48 0.27 19.87
N GLU A 89 14.58 0.18 18.53
CA GLU A 89 15.53 -0.71 17.85
C GLU A 89 16.95 -0.10 17.79
N ASP A 90 17.07 1.23 17.64
CA ASP A 90 18.32 1.96 17.75
C ASP A 90 18.69 2.22 19.22
N GLY A 91 18.96 1.14 19.95
CA GLY A 91 19.40 1.20 21.35
C GLY A 91 20.71 1.97 21.58
N THR A 92 21.41 2.37 20.50
CA THR A 92 22.60 3.23 20.55
C THR A 92 22.32 4.71 20.34
N HIS A 93 21.08 5.10 20.02
CA HIS A 93 20.69 6.47 19.66
C HIS A 93 21.60 7.10 18.60
N SER A 94 21.99 6.27 17.63
CA SER A 94 22.85 6.64 16.51
C SER A 94 22.09 7.24 15.32
N ASP A 95 20.76 7.37 15.45
CA ASP A 95 19.80 7.76 14.43
C ASP A 95 19.82 6.84 13.19
N SER A 96 20.29 5.60 13.38
CA SER A 96 20.37 4.60 12.33
C SER A 96 20.32 3.17 12.88
N VAL A 97 19.60 2.30 12.18
CA VAL A 97 19.53 0.87 12.53
C VAL A 97 20.35 0.04 11.55
N THR A 98 20.87 -1.10 12.00
CA THR A 98 21.50 -2.07 11.08
C THR A 98 20.46 -2.68 10.14
N LEU A 99 20.89 -3.27 9.02
CA LEU A 99 19.97 -4.02 8.14
C LEU A 99 19.19 -5.12 8.90
N ARG A 100 19.83 -5.76 9.88
CA ARG A 100 19.16 -6.73 10.75
C ARG A 100 18.04 -6.08 11.58
N GLY A 101 18.31 -4.92 12.17
CA GLY A 101 17.31 -4.15 12.92
C GLY A 101 16.16 -3.66 12.04
N LEU A 102 16.44 -3.22 10.81
CA LEU A 102 15.42 -2.91 9.82
C LEU A 102 14.47 -4.10 9.59
N PHE A 103 15.02 -5.31 9.36
CA PHE A 103 14.16 -6.48 9.12
C PHE A 103 13.39 -6.95 10.35
N HIS A 104 13.92 -6.71 11.55
CA HIS A 104 13.17 -6.88 12.78
C HIS A 104 11.96 -5.95 12.83
N LEU A 105 12.15 -4.65 12.53
CA LEU A 105 11.08 -3.65 12.45
C LEU A 105 10.03 -3.95 11.35
N LEU A 106 10.42 -4.60 10.26
CA LEU A 106 9.53 -4.87 9.12
C LEU A 106 8.74 -6.17 9.23
N ASN A 107 9.27 -7.22 9.84
CA ASN A 107 8.63 -8.54 9.73
C ASN A 107 8.66 -9.36 11.04
N ASN A 108 9.26 -8.85 12.13
CA ASN A 108 9.58 -9.57 13.37
C ASN A 108 10.37 -10.89 13.20
N ASN A 109 10.49 -11.39 11.98
CA ASN A 109 11.05 -12.66 11.57
C ASN A 109 12.04 -12.39 10.45
N PHE A 110 13.23 -12.96 10.57
CA PHE A 110 14.35 -12.89 9.61
C PHE A 110 14.06 -13.58 8.26
N GLN A 111 12.80 -13.72 7.86
CA GLN A 111 12.44 -14.30 6.56
C GLN A 111 12.84 -13.39 5.40
N LEU A 112 12.79 -12.07 5.60
CA LEU A 112 13.24 -11.09 4.60
C LEU A 112 14.76 -11.19 4.37
N GLU A 113 15.52 -11.36 5.45
CA GLU A 113 17.00 -11.47 5.40
C GLU A 113 17.47 -12.64 4.53
N LYS A 114 16.66 -13.70 4.39
CA LYS A 114 17.01 -14.89 3.60
C LYS A 114 16.98 -14.67 2.08
N SER A 115 16.34 -13.61 1.59
CA SER A 115 16.25 -13.32 0.15
C SER A 115 16.99 -12.04 -0.19
N HIS A 116 18.25 -12.16 -0.62
CA HIS A 116 19.06 -11.02 -1.05
C HIS A 116 18.38 -10.16 -2.13
N VAL A 117 17.66 -10.78 -3.06
CA VAL A 117 16.97 -10.06 -4.15
C VAL A 117 15.84 -9.19 -3.58
N LEU A 118 15.06 -9.73 -2.66
CA LEU A 118 13.96 -9.00 -2.03
C LEU A 118 14.47 -7.93 -1.07
N THR A 119 15.54 -8.22 -0.32
CA THR A 119 16.25 -7.24 0.50
C THR A 119 16.68 -6.04 -0.33
N GLN A 120 17.38 -6.28 -1.44
CA GLN A 120 17.82 -5.18 -2.32
C GLN A 120 16.63 -4.39 -2.86
N ALA A 121 15.59 -5.07 -3.33
CA ALA A 121 14.40 -4.41 -3.85
C ALA A 121 13.68 -3.52 -2.81
N LEU A 122 13.65 -3.95 -1.54
CA LEU A 122 13.10 -3.13 -0.46
C LEU A 122 13.99 -1.91 -0.18
N LEU A 123 15.31 -2.10 -0.16
CA LEU A 123 16.28 -1.02 0.02
C LEU A 123 16.22 0.02 -1.12
N ASP A 124 15.95 -0.44 -2.35
CA ASP A 124 15.80 0.43 -3.53
C ASP A 124 14.60 1.38 -3.41
N LEU A 125 13.56 1.04 -2.63
CA LEU A 125 12.41 1.95 -2.36
C LEU A 125 12.83 3.26 -1.69
N ALA A 126 13.98 3.25 -0.99
CA ALA A 126 14.54 4.41 -0.31
C ALA A 126 15.91 4.82 -0.88
N ALA A 127 16.25 4.34 -2.08
CA ALA A 127 17.55 4.57 -2.72
C ALA A 127 18.74 4.26 -1.79
N VAL A 128 18.61 3.23 -0.94
CA VAL A 128 19.68 2.83 -0.03
C VAL A 128 20.77 2.12 -0.84
N PRO A 129 22.05 2.55 -0.76
CA PRO A 129 23.13 1.92 -1.50
C PRO A 129 23.25 0.41 -1.15
N PRO A 130 23.57 -0.47 -2.13
CA PRO A 130 23.68 -1.91 -1.88
C PRO A 130 24.70 -2.32 -0.81
N LEU A 131 25.71 -1.47 -0.57
CA LEU A 131 26.77 -1.68 0.41
C LEU A 131 26.49 -1.01 1.76
N ALA A 132 25.33 -0.36 1.92
CA ALA A 132 24.97 0.27 3.18
C ALA A 132 24.70 -0.79 4.25
N SER A 133 25.38 -0.67 5.39
CA SER A 133 25.17 -1.55 6.55
C SER A 133 24.10 -1.03 7.51
N ARG A 134 23.71 0.24 7.37
CA ARG A 134 22.78 0.95 8.24
C ARG A 134 21.77 1.76 7.44
N VAL A 135 20.62 2.01 8.05
CA VAL A 135 19.47 2.70 7.47
C VAL A 135 19.00 3.78 8.44
N SER A 136 18.82 4.99 7.95
CA SER A 136 18.30 6.12 8.77
C SER A 136 16.79 5.99 8.99
N PHE A 137 16.25 6.81 9.90
CA PHE A 137 14.80 6.84 10.15
C PHE A 137 14.00 7.18 8.88
N ASP A 138 14.44 8.16 8.10
CA ASP A 138 13.78 8.57 6.87
C ASP A 138 13.78 7.46 5.81
N GLN A 139 14.89 6.74 5.66
CA GLN A 139 14.96 5.59 4.77
C GLN A 139 14.06 4.46 5.26
N TYR A 140 14.01 4.20 6.57
CA TYR A 140 13.05 3.25 7.15
C TYR A 140 11.61 3.63 6.80
N LEU A 141 11.22 4.91 6.93
CA LEU A 141 9.89 5.37 6.54
C LEU A 141 9.61 5.16 5.05
N LEU A 142 10.57 5.52 4.20
CA LEU A 142 10.46 5.33 2.75
C LEU A 142 10.20 3.86 2.39
N ILE A 143 10.90 2.92 3.02
CA ILE A 143 10.70 1.48 2.80
C ILE A 143 9.38 1.01 3.39
N ALA A 144 9.19 1.21 4.70
CA ALA A 144 8.09 0.63 5.47
C ALA A 144 6.74 1.18 5.01
N CYS A 145 6.61 2.51 4.89
CA CYS A 145 5.36 3.15 4.52
C CYS A 145 5.01 2.88 3.06
N THR A 146 5.98 2.89 2.14
CA THR A 146 5.71 2.58 0.72
C THR A 146 5.23 1.15 0.55
N PHE A 147 5.94 0.18 1.12
CA PHE A 147 5.58 -1.23 0.98
C PHE A 147 4.25 -1.55 1.69
N ALA A 148 4.01 -0.99 2.88
CA ALA A 148 2.75 -1.15 3.60
C ALA A 148 1.56 -0.53 2.85
N ALA A 149 1.77 0.58 2.14
CA ALA A 149 0.73 1.31 1.41
C ALA A 149 0.48 0.78 -0.03
N PHE A 150 1.19 -0.24 -0.51
CA PHE A 150 0.87 -0.82 -1.81
C PHE A 150 -0.57 -1.35 -1.85
N THR A 151 -1.30 -0.92 -2.87
CA THR A 151 -2.50 -1.60 -3.36
C THR A 151 -2.13 -3.01 -3.85
N GLU A 152 -3.13 -3.88 -4.01
CA GLU A 152 -2.90 -5.23 -4.52
C GLU A 152 -2.18 -5.24 -5.89
N PRO A 153 -2.59 -4.43 -6.91
CA PRO A 153 -1.85 -4.36 -8.18
C PRO A 153 -0.42 -3.84 -8.03
N GLN A 154 -0.19 -2.86 -7.15
CA GLN A 154 1.15 -2.33 -6.88
C GLN A 154 2.05 -3.37 -6.23
N LEU A 155 1.50 -4.18 -5.31
CA LEU A 155 2.23 -5.27 -4.68
C LEU A 155 2.68 -6.29 -5.72
N TRP A 156 1.77 -6.69 -6.62
CA TRP A 156 2.09 -7.62 -7.70
C TRP A 156 3.09 -7.04 -8.67
N ARG A 157 2.95 -5.75 -9.00
CA ARG A 157 3.89 -5.06 -9.87
C ARG A 157 5.28 -4.99 -9.26
N PHE A 158 5.38 -4.68 -7.96
CA PHE A 158 6.64 -4.69 -7.24
C PHE A 158 7.33 -6.05 -7.34
N PHE A 159 6.66 -7.16 -6.99
CA PHE A 159 7.28 -8.47 -7.11
C PHE A 159 7.62 -8.83 -8.56
N TYR A 160 6.76 -8.49 -9.51
CA TYR A 160 7.06 -8.72 -10.92
C TYR A 160 8.35 -8.01 -11.35
N ASP A 161 8.48 -6.72 -11.05
CA ASP A 161 9.63 -5.89 -11.45
C ASP A 161 10.94 -6.38 -10.80
N VAL A 162 10.86 -6.93 -9.58
CA VAL A 162 12.01 -7.51 -8.86
C VAL A 162 12.57 -8.76 -9.54
N TYR A 163 11.72 -9.55 -10.19
CA TYR A 163 12.13 -10.81 -10.83
C TYR A 163 12.13 -10.75 -12.36
N SER A 164 11.65 -9.66 -12.97
CA SER A 164 11.74 -9.44 -14.41
C SER A 164 13.16 -9.15 -14.89
N THR A 165 13.39 -9.30 -16.19
CA THR A 165 14.60 -8.83 -16.86
C THR A 165 14.53 -7.33 -17.14
N GLY A 166 15.65 -6.74 -17.56
CA GLY A 166 15.72 -5.31 -17.92
C GLY A 166 14.78 -4.94 -19.07
N ASP A 167 14.31 -5.93 -19.83
CA ASP A 167 13.37 -5.77 -20.94
C ASP A 167 11.90 -5.80 -20.47
N GLY A 168 11.65 -5.87 -19.16
CA GLY A 168 10.32 -5.82 -18.57
C GLY A 168 9.53 -7.12 -18.68
N GLU A 169 10.17 -8.23 -19.05
CA GLU A 169 9.56 -9.57 -19.09
C GLU A 169 10.16 -10.50 -18.02
N MET A 170 9.34 -11.35 -17.41
CA MET A 170 9.83 -12.35 -16.46
C MET A 170 10.13 -13.65 -17.19
N GLU A 171 11.41 -13.93 -17.42
CA GLU A 171 11.84 -15.20 -18.00
C GLU A 171 11.70 -16.34 -16.98
N LEU A 172 10.73 -17.23 -17.24
CA LEU A 172 10.38 -18.35 -16.36
C LEU A 172 11.46 -19.44 -16.27
N GLN A 173 12.38 -19.50 -17.24
CA GLN A 173 13.53 -20.41 -17.25
C GLN A 173 14.83 -19.77 -16.74
N SER A 174 14.79 -18.51 -16.32
CA SER A 174 15.97 -17.78 -15.86
C SER A 174 16.32 -18.11 -14.41
N ALA A 175 17.57 -17.83 -14.03
CA ALA A 175 17.99 -17.86 -12.63
C ALA A 175 17.13 -16.96 -11.72
N ARG A 176 16.49 -15.90 -12.26
CA ARG A 176 15.58 -15.03 -11.49
C ARG A 176 14.26 -15.71 -11.16
N ALA A 177 13.67 -16.49 -12.08
CA ALA A 177 12.48 -17.29 -11.78
C ALA A 177 12.75 -18.35 -10.69
N GLY A 178 13.93 -18.98 -10.71
CA GLY A 178 14.36 -19.86 -9.62
C GLY A 178 14.47 -19.14 -8.27
N ARG A 179 14.95 -17.88 -8.26
CA ARG A 179 14.99 -17.03 -7.05
C ARG A 179 13.59 -16.61 -6.58
N PHE A 180 12.64 -16.41 -7.50
CA PHE A 180 11.25 -16.13 -7.16
C PHE A 180 10.61 -17.33 -6.44
N GLU A 181 10.76 -18.54 -6.98
CA GLU A 181 10.30 -19.76 -6.31
C GLU A 181 10.98 -19.96 -4.95
N ALA A 182 12.29 -19.72 -4.86
CA ALA A 182 13.02 -19.79 -3.59
C ALA A 182 12.49 -18.78 -2.57
N THR A 183 12.14 -17.58 -3.01
CA THR A 183 11.54 -16.54 -2.14
C THR A 183 10.14 -16.96 -1.68
N LEU A 184 9.30 -17.45 -2.59
CA LEU A 184 7.98 -17.99 -2.26
C LEU A 184 8.09 -19.14 -1.26
N LYS A 185 9.08 -20.03 -1.38
CA LYS A 185 9.32 -21.10 -0.40
C LYS A 185 9.82 -20.57 0.95
N ALA A 186 10.74 -19.61 0.94
CA ALA A 186 11.33 -19.03 2.14
C ALA A 186 10.29 -18.27 2.97
N VAL A 187 9.42 -17.51 2.31
CA VAL A 187 8.31 -16.77 2.95
C VAL A 187 7.11 -17.69 3.20
N GLY A 188 6.91 -18.67 2.34
CA GLY A 188 5.69 -19.45 2.29
C GLY A 188 5.64 -20.69 3.16
N GLY A 189 6.75 -21.24 3.64
CA GLY A 189 6.78 -22.37 4.58
C GLY A 189 5.72 -23.46 4.31
N SER A 190 4.56 -23.32 4.97
CA SER A 190 3.33 -24.13 4.83
C SER A 190 2.70 -24.20 3.42
N TYR A 191 3.02 -23.28 2.50
CA TYR A 191 2.42 -23.17 1.16
C TYR A 191 3.30 -23.79 0.05
N ALA A 192 4.44 -24.40 0.41
CA ALA A 192 5.43 -24.91 -0.55
C ALA A 192 4.84 -25.88 -1.59
N HIS A 193 3.88 -26.73 -1.19
CA HIS A 193 3.20 -27.65 -2.11
C HIS A 193 2.34 -26.90 -3.15
N ASN A 194 1.59 -25.88 -2.73
CA ASN A 194 0.74 -25.08 -3.62
C ASN A 194 1.58 -24.26 -4.61
N ILE A 195 2.71 -23.73 -4.14
CA ILE A 195 3.71 -23.05 -4.97
C ILE A 195 4.24 -24.03 -6.03
N GLN A 196 4.65 -25.23 -5.62
CA GLN A 196 5.16 -26.25 -6.54
C GLN A 196 4.12 -26.68 -7.59
N VAL A 197 2.85 -26.83 -7.21
CA VAL A 197 1.77 -27.18 -8.14
C VAL A 197 1.51 -26.04 -9.13
N ALA A 198 1.50 -24.78 -8.67
CA ALA A 198 1.33 -23.61 -9.55
C ALA A 198 2.49 -23.49 -10.55
N THR A 199 3.74 -23.65 -10.08
CA THR A 199 4.94 -23.61 -10.93
C THR A 199 4.94 -24.73 -11.97
N ARG A 200 4.51 -25.95 -11.61
CA ARG A 200 4.39 -27.07 -12.57
C ARG A 200 3.30 -26.82 -13.61
N ARG A 201 2.16 -26.23 -13.23
CA ARG A 201 1.08 -25.89 -14.16
C ARG A 201 1.49 -24.79 -15.13
N LEU A 202 2.26 -23.82 -14.65
CA LEU A 202 2.91 -22.82 -15.50
C LEU A 202 3.84 -23.45 -16.52
N ALA A 203 4.77 -24.30 -16.08
CA ALA A 203 5.71 -24.98 -16.97
C ALA A 203 4.98 -25.90 -17.99
N ALA A 204 3.90 -26.57 -17.57
CA ALA A 204 3.08 -27.39 -18.46
C ALA A 204 2.35 -26.56 -19.53
N SER A 205 1.85 -25.37 -19.17
CA SER A 205 1.25 -24.44 -20.15
C SER A 205 2.27 -23.84 -21.13
N GLN A 206 3.56 -23.86 -20.81
CA GLN A 206 4.64 -23.46 -21.73
C GLN A 206 4.97 -24.53 -22.78
N LEU A 207 4.79 -25.81 -22.44
CA LEU A 207 5.08 -26.95 -23.33
C LEU A 207 4.11 -27.04 -24.52
N GLU A 208 2.95 -26.38 -24.46
CA GLU A 208 2.03 -26.21 -25.60
C GLU A 208 2.46 -25.07 -26.55
N GLY A 209 3.59 -24.40 -26.28
CA GLY A 209 4.48 -23.93 -27.33
C GLY A 209 4.53 -22.43 -27.67
N LYS A 210 4.44 -21.47 -26.72
CA LYS A 210 4.68 -20.05 -27.13
C LYS A 210 5.15 -18.98 -26.14
N ALA A 211 5.45 -19.25 -24.87
CA ALA A 211 5.91 -18.17 -23.98
C ALA A 211 7.11 -18.58 -23.12
N THR A 212 8.32 -18.21 -23.56
CA THR A 212 9.57 -18.28 -22.77
C THR A 212 9.64 -17.19 -21.69
N SER A 213 8.84 -16.15 -21.85
CA SER A 213 8.76 -14.99 -20.97
C SER A 213 7.30 -14.73 -20.57
N LEU A 214 7.13 -14.18 -19.36
CA LEU A 214 5.83 -13.86 -18.77
C LEU A 214 5.73 -12.35 -18.66
N ARG A 215 4.74 -11.75 -19.33
CA ARG A 215 4.44 -10.31 -19.18
C ARG A 215 3.64 -10.09 -17.90
N PHE A 216 3.57 -8.84 -17.44
CA PHE A 216 2.86 -8.51 -16.19
C PHE A 216 1.39 -8.90 -16.20
N VAL A 217 0.68 -8.71 -17.32
CA VAL A 217 -0.74 -9.09 -17.45
C VAL A 217 -0.91 -10.61 -17.27
N ASP A 218 0.02 -11.39 -17.81
CA ASP A 218 0.01 -12.85 -17.72
C ASP A 218 0.39 -13.31 -16.29
N PHE A 219 1.27 -12.57 -15.61
CA PHE A 219 1.60 -12.77 -14.19
C PHE A 219 0.42 -12.44 -13.26
N GLU A 220 -0.29 -11.34 -13.48
CA GLU A 220 -1.44 -10.96 -12.67
C GLU A 220 -2.58 -11.98 -12.80
N GLU A 221 -2.85 -12.47 -14.01
CA GLU A 221 -3.83 -13.53 -14.24
C GLU A 221 -3.41 -14.85 -13.57
N LEU A 222 -2.11 -15.16 -13.56
CA LEU A 222 -1.57 -16.30 -12.83
C LEU A 222 -1.82 -16.17 -11.32
N VAL A 223 -1.55 -15.01 -10.74
CA VAL A 223 -1.81 -14.73 -9.31
C VAL A 223 -3.30 -14.93 -9.00
N ARG A 224 -4.18 -14.42 -9.85
CA ARG A 224 -5.63 -14.60 -9.72
C ARG A 224 -6.08 -16.05 -9.79
N ARG A 225 -5.47 -16.88 -10.64
CA ARG A 225 -5.80 -18.31 -10.77
C ARG A 225 -5.29 -19.15 -9.61
N HIS A 226 -4.19 -18.74 -8.99
CA HIS A 226 -3.52 -19.50 -7.92
C HIS A 226 -3.24 -18.66 -6.66
N PRO A 227 -4.25 -17.99 -6.06
CA PRO A 227 -4.04 -17.03 -4.99
C PRO A 227 -3.34 -17.64 -3.76
N VAL A 228 -3.58 -18.93 -3.49
CA VAL A 228 -2.95 -19.65 -2.37
C VAL A 228 -1.43 -19.81 -2.55
N ALA A 229 -0.94 -19.90 -3.79
CA ALA A 229 0.49 -20.00 -4.06
C ALA A 229 1.22 -18.67 -3.80
N PHE A 230 0.53 -17.54 -3.99
CA PHE A 230 1.08 -16.18 -3.82
C PHE A 230 0.73 -15.56 -2.47
N TYR A 231 -0.13 -16.22 -1.66
CA TYR A 231 -0.46 -15.79 -0.31
C TYR A 231 0.76 -15.43 0.56
N PRO A 232 1.93 -16.13 0.48
CA PRO A 232 3.11 -15.73 1.22
C PRO A 232 3.56 -14.28 0.98
N LEU A 233 3.40 -13.78 -0.24
CA LEU A 233 3.76 -12.40 -0.60
C LEU A 233 2.80 -11.38 0.02
N VAL A 234 1.50 -11.72 0.06
CA VAL A 234 0.50 -10.93 0.78
C VAL A 234 0.80 -10.95 2.27
N GLN A 235 1.09 -12.13 2.83
CA GLN A 235 1.42 -12.28 4.24
C GLN A 235 2.63 -11.43 4.64
N LEU A 236 3.64 -11.34 3.76
CA LEU A 236 4.78 -10.49 3.99
C LEU A 236 4.37 -9.01 4.13
N GLN A 237 3.53 -8.50 3.23
CA GLN A 237 2.99 -7.14 3.35
C GLN A 237 2.18 -6.96 4.63
N ARG A 238 1.33 -7.94 4.98
CA ARG A 238 0.55 -7.92 6.23
C ARG A 238 1.43 -7.86 7.46
N ASN A 239 2.57 -8.55 7.46
CA ASN A 239 3.53 -8.50 8.54
C ASN A 239 4.15 -7.10 8.67
N VAL A 240 4.55 -6.47 7.56
CA VAL A 240 5.03 -5.08 7.55
C VAL A 240 3.97 -4.12 8.09
N ARG A 241 2.71 -4.28 7.66
CA ARG A 241 1.60 -3.51 8.20
C ARG A 241 1.41 -3.71 9.70
N GLY A 242 1.49 -4.96 10.16
CA GLY A 242 1.36 -5.33 11.58
C GLY A 242 2.47 -4.77 12.46
N CYS A 243 3.72 -4.74 11.97
CA CYS A 243 4.88 -4.26 12.73
C CYS A 243 4.94 -2.72 12.80
N THR A 244 4.29 -2.02 11.86
CA THR A 244 4.31 -0.54 11.75
C THR A 244 3.10 0.09 12.45
N LEU A 245 2.08 0.59 11.74
CA LEU A 245 0.92 1.27 12.33
C LEU A 245 -0.32 0.36 12.47
N GLY A 246 -0.18 -0.92 12.15
CA GLY A 246 -1.24 -1.91 12.23
C GLY A 246 -1.96 -2.12 10.88
N GLU A 247 -2.50 -3.33 10.71
CA GLU A 247 -3.14 -3.74 9.45
C GLU A 247 -4.32 -2.84 9.05
N SER A 248 -5.25 -2.59 9.97
CA SER A 248 -6.44 -1.77 9.70
C SER A 248 -6.10 -0.32 9.34
N PHE A 249 -5.04 0.24 9.92
CA PHE A 249 -4.56 1.57 9.58
C PHE A 249 -4.15 1.63 8.11
N TRP A 250 -3.30 0.69 7.68
CA TRP A 250 -2.80 0.64 6.30
C TRP A 250 -3.87 0.28 5.29
N GLU A 251 -4.80 -0.61 5.61
CA GLU A 251 -5.98 -0.87 4.77
C GLU A 251 -6.79 0.40 4.55
N GLY A 252 -7.00 1.21 5.59
CA GLY A 252 -7.63 2.52 5.48
C GLY A 252 -6.84 3.48 4.58
N LYS A 253 -5.51 3.49 4.69
CA LYS A 253 -4.62 4.30 3.83
C LYS A 253 -4.68 3.87 2.37
N VAL A 254 -4.70 2.57 2.08
CA VAL A 254 -4.86 2.06 0.71
C VAL A 254 -6.19 2.53 0.11
N GLN A 255 -7.29 2.42 0.86
CA GLN A 255 -8.59 2.91 0.41
C GLN A 255 -8.59 4.43 0.16
N GLU A 256 -7.92 5.20 1.02
CA GLU A 256 -7.76 6.64 0.80
C GLU A 256 -7.02 6.95 -0.49
N GLN A 257 -5.93 6.23 -0.77
CA GLN A 257 -5.13 6.41 -1.98
C GLN A 257 -5.90 6.01 -3.24
N GLU A 258 -6.73 4.96 -3.21
CA GLU A 258 -7.56 4.57 -4.35
C GLU A 258 -8.63 5.62 -4.70
N LEU A 259 -9.15 6.33 -3.69
CA LEU A 259 -10.13 7.40 -3.89
C LEU A 259 -9.49 8.71 -4.37
N LEU A 260 -8.18 8.86 -4.21
CA LEU A 260 -7.50 10.13 -4.43
C LEU A 260 -7.47 10.56 -5.91
N PRO A 261 -7.08 9.71 -6.90
CA PRO A 261 -7.06 10.11 -8.31
C PRO A 261 -8.39 10.65 -8.85
N PRO A 262 -9.55 9.97 -8.65
CA PRO A 262 -10.82 10.50 -9.15
C PRO A 262 -11.24 11.78 -8.42
N LEU A 263 -10.89 11.95 -7.14
CA LEU A 263 -11.16 13.19 -6.40
C LEU A 263 -10.33 14.37 -6.92
N LEU A 264 -9.03 14.16 -7.16
CA LEU A 264 -8.15 15.19 -7.74
C LEU A 264 -8.58 15.56 -9.16
N ALA A 265 -8.95 14.59 -9.98
CA ALA A 265 -9.50 14.85 -11.32
C ALA A 265 -10.77 15.71 -11.26
N TYR A 266 -11.67 15.41 -10.32
CA TYR A 266 -12.88 16.20 -10.11
C TYR A 266 -12.57 17.62 -9.63
N LEU A 267 -11.67 17.78 -8.65
CA LEU A 267 -11.26 19.09 -8.12
C LEU A 267 -10.70 19.99 -9.21
N ARG A 268 -9.82 19.45 -10.06
CA ARG A 268 -9.25 20.16 -11.21
C ARG A 268 -10.33 20.60 -12.20
N LEU A 269 -11.29 19.72 -12.52
CA LEU A 269 -12.38 20.02 -13.44
C LEU A 269 -13.36 21.07 -12.88
N HIS A 270 -13.60 21.05 -11.57
CA HIS A 270 -14.63 21.87 -10.92
C HIS A 270 -14.05 23.03 -10.08
N ARG A 271 -12.82 23.47 -10.39
CA ARG A 271 -12.15 24.63 -9.75
C ARG A 271 -12.16 24.55 -8.22
N GLY A 272 -11.69 23.41 -7.69
CA GLY A 272 -11.57 23.20 -6.24
C GLY A 272 -12.84 22.75 -5.52
N LYS A 273 -13.98 22.58 -6.22
CA LYS A 273 -15.21 22.04 -5.61
C LYS A 273 -15.15 20.53 -5.48
N LEU A 274 -15.50 20.00 -4.31
CA LEU A 274 -15.60 18.55 -4.08
C LEU A 274 -16.93 17.97 -4.58
N PRO A 275 -16.97 16.69 -4.98
CA PRO A 275 -18.21 16.05 -5.41
C PRO A 275 -19.18 15.90 -4.24
N ARG A 276 -20.49 15.98 -4.44
CA ARG A 276 -21.47 15.80 -3.34
C ARG A 276 -21.29 14.44 -2.66
N MET A 277 -21.25 14.42 -1.32
CA MET A 277 -21.17 13.17 -0.56
C MET A 277 -22.48 12.42 -0.64
N ARG A 278 -22.42 11.09 -0.68
CA ARG A 278 -23.61 10.26 -0.48
C ARG A 278 -24.06 10.39 0.98
N LEU A 279 -25.37 10.39 1.21
CA LEU A 279 -25.94 10.54 2.56
C LEU A 279 -25.37 9.52 3.56
N LYS A 280 -25.15 8.29 3.10
CA LYS A 280 -24.52 7.23 3.91
C LYS A 280 -23.11 7.61 4.35
N ASP A 281 -22.28 8.13 3.44
CA ASP A 281 -20.89 8.47 3.74
C ASP A 281 -20.81 9.69 4.67
N TRP A 282 -21.75 10.63 4.51
CA TRP A 282 -21.91 11.76 5.42
C TRP A 282 -22.34 11.32 6.82
N ALA A 283 -23.37 10.47 6.92
CA ALA A 283 -23.86 9.94 8.19
C ALA A 283 -22.78 9.13 8.91
N MET A 284 -22.07 8.26 8.18
CA MET A 284 -20.93 7.53 8.71
C MET A 284 -19.79 8.46 9.14
N GLY A 285 -19.51 9.51 8.38
CA GLY A 285 -18.56 10.55 8.77
C GLY A 285 -18.92 11.19 10.11
N ARG A 286 -20.19 11.49 10.36
CA ARG A 286 -20.65 12.07 11.63
C ARG A 286 -20.58 11.09 12.80
N VAL A 287 -20.98 9.84 12.58
CA VAL A 287 -20.98 8.78 13.62
C VAL A 287 -19.56 8.41 14.04
N PHE A 288 -18.62 8.36 13.09
CA PHE A 288 -17.22 7.98 13.33
C PHE A 288 -16.29 9.19 13.47
N SER A 289 -16.81 10.37 13.86
CA SER A 289 -16.01 11.58 14.13
C SER A 289 -15.05 11.98 12.99
N GLY A 290 -15.45 11.76 11.73
CA GLY A 290 -14.64 12.08 10.55
C GLY A 290 -13.56 11.05 10.19
N ASN A 291 -13.46 9.93 10.91
CA ASN A 291 -12.42 8.92 10.69
C ASN A 291 -12.73 7.92 9.55
N THR A 292 -13.67 8.23 8.65
CA THR A 292 -13.92 7.37 7.49
C THR A 292 -12.88 7.63 6.39
N SER A 293 -12.48 6.58 5.67
CA SER A 293 -11.53 6.68 4.56
C SER A 293 -11.97 7.69 3.50
N VAL A 294 -13.28 7.79 3.24
CA VAL A 294 -13.85 8.77 2.29
C VAL A 294 -13.65 10.22 2.74
N VAL A 295 -13.88 10.53 4.02
CA VAL A 295 -13.70 11.90 4.54
C VAL A 295 -12.21 12.26 4.53
N ARG A 296 -11.35 11.35 4.99
CA ARG A 296 -9.89 11.55 4.99
C ARG A 296 -9.34 11.73 3.58
N ALA A 297 -9.78 10.93 2.61
CA ALA A 297 -9.39 11.04 1.21
C ALA A 297 -9.76 12.40 0.60
N ARG A 298 -10.95 12.93 0.94
CA ARG A 298 -11.38 14.26 0.45
C ARG A 298 -10.56 15.39 1.04
N LEU A 299 -10.27 15.34 2.34
CA LEU A 299 -9.40 16.31 3.01
C LEU A 299 -7.98 16.27 2.45
N LEU A 300 -7.46 15.06 2.20
CA LEU A 300 -6.16 14.86 1.57
C LEU A 300 -6.15 15.40 0.13
N ALA A 301 -7.19 15.12 -0.66
CA ALA A 301 -7.32 15.62 -2.03
C ALA A 301 -7.33 17.15 -2.09
N LEU A 302 -8.06 17.81 -1.18
CA LEU A 302 -8.05 19.27 -1.08
C LEU A 302 -6.68 19.82 -0.72
N ARG A 303 -6.00 19.19 0.25
CA ARG A 303 -4.66 19.62 0.65
C ARG A 303 -3.68 19.53 -0.52
N LEU A 304 -3.65 18.40 -1.21
CA LEU A 304 -2.76 18.20 -2.35
C LEU A 304 -3.10 19.12 -3.53
N PHE A 305 -4.39 19.37 -3.77
CA PHE A 305 -4.81 20.32 -4.81
C PHE A 305 -4.34 21.75 -4.51
N ASN A 306 -4.44 22.19 -3.25
CA ASN A 306 -3.96 23.52 -2.86
C ASN A 306 -2.43 23.61 -2.93
N GLU A 307 -1.71 22.57 -2.49
CA GLU A 307 -0.25 22.51 -2.61
C GLU A 307 0.22 22.54 -4.09
N ASP A 308 -0.51 21.89 -5.01
CA ASP A 308 -0.24 21.94 -6.46
C ASP A 308 -0.44 23.37 -7.03
N GLU A 309 -1.48 24.09 -6.59
CA GLU A 309 -1.78 25.47 -7.05
C GLU A 309 -0.78 26.49 -6.49
N ASP A 310 -0.37 26.36 -5.22
CA ASP A 310 0.62 27.25 -4.58
C ASP A 310 2.01 27.17 -5.25
N VAL A 311 2.32 26.05 -5.91
CA VAL A 311 3.58 25.85 -6.67
C VAL A 311 3.47 26.42 -8.09
N ALA A 312 2.26 26.59 -8.62
CA ALA A 312 2.02 27.05 -9.99
C ALA A 312 1.83 28.56 -10.13
N GLY A 313 1.57 29.28 -9.02
CA GLY A 313 1.42 30.74 -8.95
C GLY A 313 2.72 31.48 -8.65
#